data_AF-A0A850S714-F1
#
_entry.id   AF-A0A850S714-F1
#
_cell.length_a   1.000
_cell.length_b   1.000
_cell.length_c   1.000
_cell.angle_alpha   90.00
_cell.angle_beta   90.00
_cell.angle_gamma   90.00
#
_symmetry.space_group_name_H-M   'P 1'
#
loop_
_entity.id
_entity.type
_entity.pdbx_description
1 polymer ?
#
loop_
_entity_poly.entity_id
_entity_poly.type
_entity_poly.pdbx_seq_one_letter_code
_entity_poly.pdbx_strand_id
1 'polypeptide(L)'
;MAEQSLNRYEAERFNDHCLPSTVSTIQQKHGITIARRFETVPGYMGIPTSCCRYWLEPEQKVKAMEILLKKGSKDRETSAYASSGT
;
A
#
# COMPACT_ATOMS: atom_id res chain seq x y z
N MET A 1 -16.39 0.70 -11.97
CA MET A 1 -15.44 1.08 -10.91
C MET A 1 -14.76 -0.19 -10.42
N ALA A 2 -13.48 -0.40 -10.75
CA ALA A 2 -12.77 -1.59 -10.29
C ALA A 2 -12.59 -1.55 -8.77
N GLU A 3 -12.99 -2.61 -8.08
CA GLU A 3 -12.65 -2.86 -6.69
C GLU A 3 -11.12 -2.83 -6.55
N GLN A 4 -10.58 -1.72 -6.05
CA GLN A 4 -9.14 -1.51 -5.84
C GLN A 4 -8.65 -2.42 -4.71
N SER A 5 -8.39 -3.67 -5.06
CA SER A 5 -7.83 -4.70 -4.20
C SER A 5 -6.63 -5.31 -4.91
N LEU A 6 -5.62 -5.74 -4.16
CA LEU A 6 -4.38 -6.28 -4.71
C LEU A 6 -3.98 -7.54 -3.95
N ASN A 7 -3.53 -8.55 -4.68
CA ASN A 7 -2.72 -9.62 -4.11
C ASN A 7 -1.24 -9.44 -4.46
N ARG A 8 -0.37 -10.29 -3.90
CA ARG A 8 1.09 -10.21 -4.10
C ARG A 8 1.52 -10.24 -5.56
N TYR A 9 0.81 -10.96 -6.42
CA TYR A 9 1.18 -11.10 -7.83
C TYR A 9 0.82 -9.86 -8.65
N GLU A 10 -0.27 -9.19 -8.29
CA GLU A 10 -0.62 -7.90 -8.90
C GLU A 10 0.30 -6.79 -8.38
N ALA A 11 0.64 -6.83 -7.09
CA ALA A 11 1.59 -5.88 -6.48
C ALA A 11 3.01 -6.00 -7.06
N GLU A 12 3.43 -7.20 -7.45
CA GLU A 12 4.70 -7.42 -8.14
C GLU A 12 4.81 -6.60 -9.44
N ARG A 13 3.68 -6.38 -10.15
CA ARG A 13 3.66 -5.52 -11.34
C ARG A 13 3.98 -4.06 -11.04
N PHE A 14 3.81 -3.65 -9.78
CA PHE A 14 4.19 -2.34 -9.25
C PHE A 14 5.55 -2.37 -8.53
N ASN A 15 6.34 -3.44 -8.73
CA ASN A 15 7.65 -3.65 -8.11
C ASN A 15 7.59 -3.83 -6.58
N ASP A 16 6.43 -4.15 -6.01
CA ASP A 16 6.27 -4.50 -4.59
C ASP A 16 6.22 -6.03 -4.43
N HIS A 17 7.40 -6.62 -4.26
CA HIS A 17 7.55 -8.06 -4.01
C HIS A 17 7.16 -8.46 -2.58
N CYS A 18 7.02 -7.49 -1.68
CA CYS A 18 6.85 -7.70 -0.25
C CYS A 18 5.54 -7.09 0.26
N LEU A 19 4.48 -7.14 -0.55
CA LEU A 19 3.14 -6.62 -0.21
C LEU A 19 2.70 -6.94 1.24
N PRO A 20 2.81 -8.17 1.78
CA PRO A 20 2.43 -8.43 3.18
C PRO A 20 3.23 -7.62 4.21
N SER A 21 4.52 -7.39 3.96
CA SER A 21 5.38 -6.56 4.80
C SER A 21 5.08 -5.08 4.63
N THR A 22 4.79 -4.64 3.39
CA THR A 22 4.33 -3.27 3.09
C THR A 22 3.03 -2.97 3.83
N VAL A 23 2.03 -3.85 3.70
CA VAL A 23 0.76 -3.77 4.42
C VAL A 23 1.00 -3.68 5.93
N SER A 24 1.80 -4.57 6.50
CA SER A 24 2.12 -4.56 7.94
C SER A 24 2.75 -3.23 8.38
N THR A 25 3.66 -2.69 7.57
CA THR A 25 4.31 -1.40 7.82
C THR A 25 3.30 -0.25 7.77
N ILE A 26 2.40 -0.25 6.80
CA ILE A 26 1.35 0.77 6.68
C ILE A 26 0.45 0.75 7.91
N GLN A 27 0.00 -0.43 8.34
CA GLN A 27 -0.87 -0.54 9.51
C GLN A 27 -0.18 -0.05 10.79
N GLN A 28 1.08 -0.41 11.00
CA GLN A 28 1.83 0.00 12.19
C GLN A 28 2.20 1.48 12.19
N LYS A 29 2.71 2.02 11.07
CA LYS A 29 3.22 3.40 11.02
C LYS A 29 2.14 4.45 10.83
N HIS A 30 1.04 4.10 10.16
CA HIS A 30 0.01 5.07 9.78
C HIS A 30 -1.34 4.82 10.46
N GLY A 31 -1.47 3.71 11.22
CA GLY A 31 -2.73 3.35 11.88
C GLY A 31 -3.89 3.17 10.89
N ILE A 32 -3.58 2.81 9.64
CA ILE A 32 -4.58 2.51 8.60
C ILE A 32 -4.85 1.02 8.68
N THR A 33 -6.10 0.61 8.83
CA THR A 33 -6.45 -0.82 8.81
C THR A 33 -6.62 -1.27 7.37
N ILE A 34 -5.92 -2.34 6.98
CA ILE A 34 -6.02 -2.94 5.65
C ILE A 34 -6.74 -4.28 5.80
N ALA A 35 -7.89 -4.39 5.15
CA ALA A 35 -8.65 -5.63 5.12
C ALA A 35 -7.92 -6.68 4.27
N ARG A 36 -8.06 -7.95 4.65
CA ARG A 36 -7.44 -9.07 3.95
C ARG A 36 -8.36 -10.29 3.90
N ARG A 37 -8.27 -11.06 2.82
CA ARG A 37 -8.91 -12.37 2.68
C ARG A 37 -7.99 -13.34 1.96
N PHE A 38 -7.98 -14.59 2.41
CA PHE A 38 -7.32 -15.67 1.68
C PHE A 38 -8.12 -16.02 0.43
N GLU A 39 -7.44 -16.02 -0.71
CA GLU A 39 -7.94 -16.49 -2.00
C GLU A 39 -7.03 -17.60 -2.53
N THR A 40 -7.57 -18.45 -3.40
CA THR A 40 -6.79 -19.46 -4.11
C THR A 40 -6.66 -19.01 -5.56
N VAL A 41 -5.43 -18.79 -6.00
CA VAL A 41 -5.14 -18.40 -7.39
C VAL A 41 -4.55 -19.59 -8.15
N PRO A 42 -4.74 -19.68 -9.47
CA PRO A 42 -4.04 -20.66 -10.29
C PRO A 42 -2.54 -20.36 -10.25
N GLY A 43 -1.77 -21.29 -9.68
CA GLY A 43 -0.31 -21.21 -9.63
C GLY A 43 0.37 -21.89 -10.82
N TYR A 44 1.69 -22.07 -10.71
CA TYR A 44 2.51 -22.67 -11.76
C TYR A 44 2.03 -24.09 -12.09
N MET A 45 1.95 -24.42 -13.38
CA MET A 45 1.45 -25.71 -13.88
C MET A 45 0.04 -26.09 -13.38
N GLY A 46 -0.80 -25.11 -13.07
CA GLY A 46 -2.17 -25.34 -12.60
C GLY A 46 -2.26 -25.78 -11.12
N ILE A 47 -1.15 -25.74 -10.39
CA ILE A 47 -1.15 -26.06 -8.96
C ILE A 47 -1.76 -24.88 -8.20
N PRO A 48 -2.89 -25.06 -7.49
CA PRO A 48 -3.53 -23.97 -6.77
C PRO A 48 -2.60 -23.43 -5.68
N THR A 49 -2.46 -22.10 -5.62
CA THR A 49 -1.65 -21.43 -4.60
C THR A 49 -2.54 -20.52 -3.77
N SER A 50 -2.51 -20.68 -2.46
CA SER A 50 -3.20 -19.80 -1.51
C SER A 50 -2.45 -18.47 -1.39
N CYS A 51 -3.15 -17.37 -1.58
CA CYS A 51 -2.62 -16.01 -1.46
C CYS A 51 -3.59 -15.10 -0.72
N CYS A 52 -3.09 -13.96 -0.24
CA CYS A 52 -3.91 -12.96 0.42
C CYS A 52 -4.25 -11.85 -0.57
N ARG A 53 -5.54 -11.54 -0.69
CA ARG A 53 -6.04 -10.30 -1.30
C ARG A 53 -6.18 -9.24 -0.22
N TYR A 54 -5.72 -8.03 -0.51
CA TYR A 54 -5.77 -6.89 0.39
C TYR A 54 -6.59 -5.76 -0.24
N TRP A 55 -7.32 -5.02 0.57
CA TRP A 55 -8.03 -3.81 0.15
C TRP A 55 -8.24 -2.85 1.33
N LEU A 56 -8.60 -1.62 1.01
CA LEU A 56 -8.99 -0.61 1.99
C LEU A 56 -10.51 -0.48 2.01
N GLU A 57 -11.09 -0.52 3.20
CA GLU A 57 -12.48 -0.12 3.41
C GLU A 57 -12.63 1.39 3.14
N PRO A 58 -13.83 1.87 2.76
CA PRO A 58 -14.04 3.27 2.37
C PRO A 58 -13.53 4.28 3.40
N GLU A 59 -13.77 4.03 4.69
CA GLU A 59 -13.30 4.87 5.79
C GLU A 59 -11.77 4.96 5.85
N GLN A 60 -11.11 3.83 5.65
CA GLN A 60 -9.65 3.74 5.67
C GLN A 60 -9.03 4.38 4.41
N LYS A 61 -9.74 4.39 3.28
CA LYS A 61 -9.32 5.15 2.09
C LYS A 61 -9.31 6.65 2.35
N VAL A 62 -10.34 7.21 2.99
CA VAL A 62 -10.39 8.62 3.35
C VAL A 62 -9.20 8.98 4.25
N LYS A 63 -8.97 8.18 5.30
CA LYS A 63 -7.83 8.37 6.20
C LYS A 63 -6.48 8.31 5.47
N ALA A 64 -6.30 7.35 4.56
CA ALA A 64 -5.10 7.23 3.75
C ALA A 64 -4.88 8.47 2.86
N MET A 65 -5.94 8.97 2.22
CA MET A 65 -5.89 10.20 1.40
C MET A 65 -5.51 11.43 2.23
N GLU A 66 -6.08 11.58 3.43
CA GLU A 66 -5.71 12.67 4.35
C GLU A 66 -4.23 12.63 4.74
N ILE A 67 -3.70 11.43 5.03
CA ILE A 67 -2.29 11.24 5.37
C ILE A 67 -1.38 11.62 4.18
N LEU A 68 -1.75 11.21 2.96
CA LEU A 68 -1.01 11.55 1.75
C LEU A 68 -1.01 13.06 1.50
N LEU A 69 -2.17 13.73 1.66
CA LEU A 69 -2.29 15.17 1.50
C LEU A 69 -1.43 15.94 2.52
N LYS A 70 -1.43 15.50 3.79
CA LYS A 70 -0.59 16.10 4.84
C LYS A 70 0.90 15.91 4.59
N LYS A 71 1.30 14.77 4.01
CA LYS A 71 2.71 14.49 3.68
C LYS A 71 3.21 15.38 2.54
N GLY A 72 2.42 15.50 1.46
CA GLY A 72 2.71 16.30 0.26
C GLY A 72 2.89 17.81 0.46
N SER A 73 2.51 18.31 1.64
CA SER A 73 2.72 19.71 2.06
C SER A 73 3.97 19.89 2.91
N LYS A 74 4.47 18.83 3.55
CA LYS A 74 5.63 18.87 4.45
C LYS A 74 6.97 18.66 3.74
N ASP A 75 7.00 17.93 2.62
CA ASP A 75 8.22 17.74 1.83
C ASP A 75 8.63 18.98 1.01
N ARG A 76 7.69 19.86 0.68
CA ARG A 76 7.96 21.09 -0.08
C ARG A 76 8.58 22.21 0.76
N GLU A 77 8.35 22.24 2.07
CA GLU A 77 8.89 23.28 2.96
C GLU A 77 10.36 23.03 3.35
N THR A 78 10.81 21.77 3.41
CA THR A 78 12.19 21.42 3.77
C THR A 78 13.21 21.59 2.63
N SER A 79 12.77 21.68 1.38
CA SER A 79 13.68 21.91 0.23
C SER A 79 14.16 23.36 0.12
N ALA A 80 13.56 24.31 0.83
CA ALA A 80 13.96 25.72 0.79
C ALA A 80 15.18 26.06 1.69
N TYR A 81 15.57 25.16 2.59
CA TYR A 81 16.67 25.38 3.54
C TYR A 81 18.05 24.89 3.05
N ALA A 82 18.14 24.10 1.97
CA ALA A 82 19.39 23.48 1.53
C ALA A 82 20.26 24.33 0.57
N SER A 83 19.98 25.63 0.40
CA SER A 83 20.73 26.51 -0.52
C SER A 83 21.42 27.71 0.16
N SER A 84 21.60 27.68 1.48
CA SER A 84 22.28 28.74 2.24
C SER A 84 23.31 28.14 3.19
N GLY A 85 24.43 27.65 2.66
CA GLY A 85 25.46 27.02 3.47
C GLY A 85 26.81 26.95 2.78
N THR A 86 27.48 28.12 2.73
CA THR A 86 28.91 28.39 2.41
C THR A 86 29.42 28.13 0.99
#